data_AF-A0A7W4CZ42-F1
#
_entry.id   AF-A0A7W4CZ42-F1
#
_cell.length_a   1.000
_cell.length_b   1.000
_cell.length_c   1.000
_cell.angle_alpha   90.00
_cell.angle_beta   90.00
_cell.angle_gamma   90.00
#
_symmetry.space_group_name_H-M   'P 1'
#
loop_
_entity.id
_entity.type
_entity.pdbx_description
1 polymer ?
#
loop_
_entity_poly.entity_id
_entity_poly.type
_entity_poly.pdbx_seq_one_letter_code
_entity_poly.pdbx_strand_id
1 'polypeptide(L)'
;MTVYGITGHQKAPDETWALLSMRLGELLSGPAPVTGVSSLAVGADQRFAQAVLSQGGELHVVLPSKNYRSSMETDVDRDRFQQLLAAATTVEQLNYRQPSEEAYLAAGRRVVDLCDMLVAVWDGLPAQGKGGTADVVEYAREVGKPVELVWPAGLSR
;
A
#
# COMPACT_ATOMS: atom_id res chain seq x y z
N MET A 1 -16.12 -9.72 -5.59
CA MET A 1 -15.25 -8.56 -5.80
C MET A 1 -13.97 -8.87 -5.05
N THR A 2 -12.84 -8.97 -5.75
CA THR A 2 -11.55 -9.31 -5.13
C THR A 2 -10.96 -8.06 -4.47
N VAL A 3 -10.41 -8.23 -3.27
CA VAL A 3 -9.77 -7.14 -2.52
C VAL A 3 -8.26 -7.31 -2.50
N TYR A 4 -7.53 -6.34 -3.05
CA TYR A 4 -6.07 -6.31 -3.02
C TYR A 4 -5.59 -5.27 -2.02
N GLY A 5 -4.68 -5.65 -1.13
CA GLY A 5 -3.97 -4.74 -0.23
C GLY A 5 -2.59 -4.41 -0.77
N ILE A 6 -2.03 -3.25 -0.43
CA ILE A 6 -0.66 -2.88 -0.78
C ILE A 6 0.18 -2.60 0.48
N THR A 7 1.44 -3.00 0.43
CA THR A 7 2.50 -2.48 1.28
C THR A 7 3.77 -2.35 0.46
N GLY A 8 4.62 -1.37 0.76
CA GLY A 8 5.86 -1.23 0.00
C GLY A 8 6.73 -0.04 0.33
N HIS A 9 7.89 0.01 -0.31
CA HIS A 9 8.82 1.10 -0.15
C HIS A 9 8.31 2.42 -0.75
N GLN A 10 8.74 3.54 -0.15
CA GLN A 10 8.47 4.87 -0.70
C GLN A 10 9.37 5.22 -1.89
N LYS A 11 10.57 4.64 -1.93
CA LYS A 11 11.58 4.79 -2.98
C LYS A 11 12.06 3.40 -3.38
N ALA A 12 12.20 3.18 -4.69
CA ALA A 12 12.70 1.97 -5.29
C ALA A 12 13.29 2.30 -6.67
N PRO A 13 14.14 1.43 -7.25
CA PRO A 13 14.63 1.58 -8.61
C PRO A 13 13.49 1.60 -9.64
N ASP A 14 13.73 2.23 -10.80
CA ASP A 14 12.73 2.37 -11.86
C ASP A 14 12.24 1.01 -12.39
N GLU A 15 13.12 0.00 -12.39
CA GLU A 15 12.80 -1.38 -12.74
C GLU A 15 11.74 -1.98 -11.81
N THR A 16 11.75 -1.60 -10.53
CA THR A 16 10.74 -2.03 -9.55
C THR A 16 9.40 -1.37 -9.85
N TRP A 17 9.40 -0.09 -10.26
CA TRP A 17 8.16 0.59 -10.65
C TRP A 17 7.59 0.07 -11.95
N ALA A 18 8.43 -0.26 -12.93
CA ALA A 18 8.02 -0.90 -14.16
C ALA A 18 7.41 -2.29 -13.89
N LEU A 19 8.07 -3.09 -13.03
CA LEU A 19 7.54 -4.38 -12.61
C LEU A 19 6.21 -4.23 -11.89
N LEU A 20 6.10 -3.30 -10.93
CA LEU A 20 4.84 -3.02 -10.24
C LEU A 20 3.73 -2.67 -11.23
N SER A 21 3.99 -1.77 -12.18
CA SER A 21 2.99 -1.37 -13.17
C SER A 21 2.50 -2.57 -14.00
N MET A 22 3.41 -3.47 -14.40
CA MET A 22 3.05 -4.67 -15.13
C MET A 22 2.22 -5.64 -14.29
N ARG A 23 2.65 -5.94 -13.05
CA ARG A 23 1.92 -6.85 -12.14
C ARG A 23 0.54 -6.31 -11.76
N LEU A 24 0.40 -5.01 -11.53
CA LEU A 24 -0.91 -4.40 -11.28
C LEU A 24 -1.81 -4.46 -12.52
N GLY A 25 -1.25 -4.30 -13.72
CA GLY A 25 -1.99 -4.52 -14.95
C GLY A 25 -2.61 -5.92 -15.01
N GLU A 26 -1.84 -6.95 -14.65
CA GLU A 26 -2.30 -8.34 -14.60
C GLU A 26 -3.34 -8.58 -13.51
N LEU A 27 -3.02 -8.22 -12.26
CA LEU A 27 -3.85 -8.50 -11.08
C LEU A 27 -5.20 -7.78 -11.08
N LEU A 28 -5.20 -6.54 -11.56
CA LEU A 28 -6.38 -5.68 -11.60
C LEU A 28 -7.15 -5.87 -12.92
N SER A 29 -6.59 -6.60 -13.90
CA SER A 29 -7.33 -6.99 -15.11
C SER A 29 -8.29 -8.13 -14.80
N GLY A 30 -9.58 -7.84 -14.93
CA GLY A 30 -10.63 -8.82 -14.69
C GLY A 30 -11.99 -8.31 -15.16
N PRO A 31 -12.98 -9.20 -15.35
CA PRO A 31 -14.31 -8.82 -15.82
C PRO A 31 -15.13 -8.06 -14.77
N ALA A 32 -14.71 -8.08 -13.50
CA ALA A 32 -15.37 -7.37 -12.41
C ALA A 32 -14.42 -6.35 -11.76
N PRO A 33 -14.92 -5.18 -11.33
CA PRO A 33 -14.13 -4.23 -10.56
C PRO A 33 -13.54 -4.86 -9.30
N VAL A 34 -12.42 -4.30 -8.86
CA VAL A 34 -11.67 -4.74 -7.67
C VAL A 34 -11.67 -3.64 -6.61
N THR A 35 -11.45 -4.01 -5.35
CA THR A 35 -11.21 -3.03 -4.28
C THR A 35 -9.72 -3.01 -3.95
N GLY A 36 -9.11 -1.84 -3.98
CA GLY A 36 -7.76 -1.61 -3.47
C GLY A 36 -7.80 -1.10 -2.03
N VAL A 37 -6.96 -1.66 -1.16
CA VAL A 37 -6.80 -1.21 0.23
C VAL A 37 -5.38 -0.67 0.43
N SER A 38 -5.25 0.59 0.88
CA SER A 38 -3.94 1.27 0.99
C SER A 38 -3.91 2.29 2.12
N SER A 39 -2.73 2.60 2.63
CA SER A 39 -2.49 3.73 3.53
C SER A 39 -2.00 4.99 2.80
N LEU A 40 -1.91 4.98 1.46
CA LEU A 40 -1.53 6.12 0.62
C LEU A 40 -0.16 6.74 0.95
N ALA A 41 0.76 5.96 1.52
CA ALA A 41 2.15 6.37 1.66
C ALA A 41 2.74 6.77 0.29
N VAL A 42 3.70 7.69 0.28
CA VAL A 42 4.44 8.01 -0.97
C VAL A 42 5.06 6.73 -1.53
N GLY A 43 5.18 6.62 -2.86
CA GLY A 43 5.83 5.47 -3.49
C GLY A 43 4.85 4.40 -3.98
N ALA A 44 4.98 3.18 -3.46
CA ALA A 44 4.21 2.00 -3.87
C ALA A 44 2.69 2.19 -3.68
N ASP A 45 2.27 2.63 -2.49
CA ASP A 45 0.86 2.83 -2.12
C ASP A 45 0.13 3.77 -3.07
N GLN A 46 0.68 4.96 -3.35
CA GLN A 46 0.04 5.90 -4.27
C GLN A 46 0.03 5.42 -5.73
N ARG A 47 1.02 4.64 -6.16
CA ARG A 47 1.03 4.01 -7.51
C ARG A 47 -0.04 2.94 -7.61
N PHE A 48 -0.18 2.11 -6.58
CA PHE A 48 -1.23 1.10 -6.47
C PHE A 48 -2.62 1.73 -6.49
N ALA A 49 -2.86 2.74 -5.65
CA ALA A 49 -4.15 3.43 -5.58
C ALA A 49 -4.56 4.04 -6.92
N GLN A 50 -3.61 4.64 -7.64
CA GLN A 50 -3.85 5.15 -9.00
C GLN A 50 -4.22 4.03 -9.98
N ALA A 51 -3.49 2.91 -9.98
CA ALA A 51 -3.79 1.80 -10.87
C ALA A 51 -5.19 1.22 -10.62
N VAL A 52 -5.60 1.08 -9.36
CA VAL A 52 -6.95 0.64 -8.98
C VAL A 52 -8.01 1.59 -9.55
N LEU A 53 -7.87 2.89 -9.35
CA LEU A 53 -8.81 3.90 -9.84
C LEU A 53 -8.83 3.96 -11.37
N SER A 54 -7.68 3.87 -12.04
CA SER A 54 -7.59 3.88 -13.51
C SER A 54 -8.28 2.69 -14.16
N GLN A 55 -8.40 1.56 -13.45
CA GLN A 55 -9.13 0.38 -13.92
C GLN A 55 -10.61 0.39 -13.50
N GLY A 56 -11.11 1.50 -12.94
CA GLY A 56 -12.49 1.62 -12.47
C GLY A 56 -12.79 0.85 -11.18
N GLY A 57 -11.75 0.47 -10.43
CA GLY A 57 -11.88 -0.15 -9.11
C GLY A 57 -12.22 0.87 -8.01
N GLU A 58 -12.56 0.34 -6.84
CA GLU A 58 -12.85 1.14 -5.65
C GLU A 58 -11.63 1.20 -4.73
N LEU A 59 -11.48 2.31 -4.01
CA LEU A 59 -10.36 2.51 -3.08
C LEU A 59 -10.87 2.61 -1.64
N HIS A 60 -10.35 1.75 -0.77
CA HIS A 60 -10.51 1.80 0.68
C HIS A 60 -9.19 2.26 1.30
N VAL A 61 -9.19 3.45 1.89
CA VAL A 61 -8.02 4.03 2.53
C VAL A 61 -8.01 3.75 4.02
N VAL A 62 -6.91 3.21 4.53
CA VAL A 62 -6.65 3.01 5.97
C VAL A 62 -5.61 4.03 6.43
N LEU A 63 -6.05 5.07 7.14
CA LEU A 63 -5.17 6.12 7.66
C LEU A 63 -4.57 5.70 9.01
N PRO A 64 -3.23 5.67 9.14
CA PRO A 64 -2.56 5.28 10.39
C PRO A 64 -2.92 6.16 11.58
N SER A 65 -3.16 7.46 11.36
CA SER A 65 -3.40 8.43 12.43
C SER A 65 -4.21 9.64 11.95
N LYS A 66 -4.72 10.42 12.91
CA LYS A 66 -5.47 11.66 12.65
C LYS A 66 -4.64 12.71 11.91
N ASN A 67 -3.36 12.83 12.25
CA ASN A 67 -2.45 13.80 11.64
C ASN A 67 -1.57 13.18 10.53
N TYR A 68 -2.01 12.09 9.90
CA TYR A 68 -1.16 11.35 8.96
C TYR A 68 -0.64 12.20 7.78
N ARG A 69 -1.46 13.13 7.27
CA ARG A 69 -1.05 14.08 6.21
C ARG A 69 0.26 14.83 6.53
N SER A 70 0.53 15.11 7.82
CA SER A 70 1.75 15.82 8.23
C SER A 70 3.04 15.03 7.95
N SER A 71 2.95 13.72 7.66
CA SER A 71 4.10 12.90 7.25
C SER A 71 4.48 13.06 5.77
N MET A 72 3.67 13.77 4.97
CA MET A 72 4.01 14.09 3.58
C MET A 72 4.94 15.29 3.54
N GLU A 73 6.18 15.10 3.06
CA GLU A 73 7.24 16.12 3.13
C GLU A 73 7.03 17.29 2.15
N THR A 74 6.63 16.98 0.91
CA THR A 74 6.49 17.99 -0.16
C THR A 74 5.03 18.39 -0.42
N ASP A 75 4.82 19.57 -1.01
CA ASP A 75 3.46 19.99 -1.44
C ASP A 75 2.89 19.06 -2.51
N VAL A 76 3.74 18.57 -3.41
CA VAL A 76 3.35 17.61 -4.45
C VAL A 76 2.82 16.31 -3.83
N ASP A 77 3.49 15.78 -2.81
CA ASP A 77 3.05 14.57 -2.11
C ASP A 77 1.75 14.82 -1.34
N ARG A 78 1.61 16.00 -0.72
CA ARG A 78 0.38 16.41 -0.01
C ARG A 78 -0.82 16.52 -0.94
N ASP A 79 -0.63 17.12 -2.12
CA ASP A 79 -1.69 17.29 -3.12
C ASP A 79 -2.11 15.95 -3.71
N ARG A 80 -1.14 15.10 -4.08
CA ARG A 80 -1.42 13.75 -4.59
C ARG A 80 -2.13 12.88 -3.55
N PHE A 81 -1.68 12.91 -2.30
CA PHE A 81 -2.36 12.23 -1.19
C PHE A 81 -3.81 12.70 -1.06
N GLN A 82 -4.06 14.01 -1.14
CA GLN A 82 -5.41 14.57 -1.03
C GLN A 82 -6.32 14.17 -2.19
N GLN A 83 -5.81 14.17 -3.42
CA GLN A 83 -6.55 13.75 -4.60
C GLN A 83 -6.99 12.29 -4.49
N LEU A 84 -6.06 11.41 -4.08
CA LEU A 84 -6.36 9.99 -3.89
C LEU A 84 -7.33 9.75 -2.73
N LEU A 85 -7.15 10.47 -1.62
CA LEU A 85 -8.06 10.38 -0.47
C LEU A 85 -9.48 10.85 -0.84
N ALA A 86 -9.61 11.90 -1.65
CA ALA A 86 -10.91 12.40 -2.11
C ALA A 86 -11.61 11.43 -3.09
N ALA A 87 -10.84 10.61 -3.82
CA ALA A 87 -11.36 9.58 -4.70
C ALA A 87 -11.70 8.25 -3.98
N ALA A 88 -11.39 8.13 -2.69
CA ALA A 88 -11.63 6.91 -1.93
C ALA A 88 -13.13 6.71 -1.67
N THR A 89 -13.62 5.50 -1.95
CA THR A 89 -15.00 5.08 -1.64
C THR A 89 -15.18 4.89 -0.13
N THR A 90 -14.12 4.51 0.58
CA THR A 90 -14.13 4.32 2.04
C THR A 90 -12.84 4.83 2.65
N VAL A 91 -12.96 5.50 3.80
CA VAL A 91 -11.81 5.97 4.59
C VAL A 91 -11.99 5.48 6.02
N GLU A 92 -11.09 4.60 6.46
CA GLU A 92 -10.98 4.15 7.84
C GLU A 92 -9.80 4.87 8.50
N GLN A 93 -10.03 5.60 9.58
CA GLN A 93 -8.97 6.28 10.32
C GLN A 93 -8.75 5.62 11.67
N LEU A 94 -7.53 5.12 11.90
CA LEU A 94 -7.17 4.49 13.16
C LEU A 94 -7.01 5.52 14.29
N ASN A 95 -7.20 5.07 15.53
CA ASN A 95 -7.24 5.94 16.71
C ASN A 95 -5.85 6.31 17.26
N TYR A 96 -4.91 6.66 16.37
CA TYR A 96 -3.62 7.25 16.73
C TYR A 96 -3.65 8.75 16.48
N ARG A 97 -3.05 9.54 17.38
CA ARG A 97 -3.01 11.01 17.24
C ARG A 97 -2.02 11.46 16.17
N GLN A 98 -0.84 10.85 16.16
CA GLN A 98 0.29 11.22 15.29
C GLN A 98 0.79 10.00 14.52
N PRO A 99 1.48 10.21 13.38
CA PRO A 99 2.23 9.14 12.73
C PRO A 99 3.31 8.60 13.68
N SER A 100 3.39 7.28 13.81
CA SER A 100 4.42 6.57 14.57
C SER A 100 4.60 5.17 14.00
N GLU A 101 5.69 4.49 14.37
CA GLU A 101 5.95 3.10 13.98
C GLU A 101 4.77 2.17 14.33
N GLU A 102 4.17 2.34 15.52
CA GLU A 102 3.01 1.56 15.95
C GLU A 102 1.76 1.86 15.11
N ALA A 103 1.54 3.14 14.78
CA ALA A 103 0.43 3.54 13.93
C ALA A 103 0.57 2.94 12.52
N TYR A 104 1.78 2.96 11.96
CA TYR A 104 2.09 2.37 10.65
C TYR A 104 1.92 0.86 10.65
N LEU A 105 2.42 0.17 11.68
CA LEU A 105 2.22 -1.28 11.83
C LEU A 105 0.73 -1.63 11.94
N ALA A 106 -0.03 -0.89 12.77
CA ALA A 106 -1.46 -1.12 12.94
C ALA A 106 -2.23 -0.92 11.62
N ALA A 107 -1.88 0.13 10.85
CA ALA A 107 -2.46 0.36 9.54
C ALA A 107 -2.12 -0.76 8.55
N GLY A 108 -0.85 -1.19 8.49
CA GLY A 108 -0.42 -2.29 7.64
C GLY A 108 -1.13 -3.60 7.96
N ARG A 109 -1.28 -3.93 9.25
CA ARG A 109 -2.08 -5.09 9.69
C ARG A 109 -3.53 -4.98 9.27
N ARG A 110 -4.12 -3.78 9.44
CA ARG A 110 -5.50 -3.54 9.02
C ARG A 110 -5.70 -3.68 7.51
N VAL A 111 -4.74 -3.26 6.69
CA VAL A 111 -4.72 -3.50 5.23
C VAL A 111 -4.75 -5.00 4.95
N VAL A 112 -3.90 -5.79 5.64
CA VAL A 112 -3.84 -7.26 5.51
C VAL A 112 -5.15 -7.93 5.92
N ASP A 113 -5.76 -7.48 7.02
CA ASP A 113 -7.02 -8.02 7.51
C ASP A 113 -8.18 -7.80 6.52
N LEU A 114 -8.12 -6.69 5.77
CA LEU A 114 -9.16 -6.29 4.83
C LEU A 114 -9.01 -6.91 3.44
N CYS A 115 -7.81 -7.35 3.04
CA CYS A 115 -7.57 -7.84 1.68
C CYS A 115 -7.67 -9.37 1.55
N ASP A 116 -7.94 -9.84 0.33
CA ASP A 116 -7.84 -11.24 -0.04
C ASP A 116 -6.38 -11.62 -0.39
N MET A 117 -5.63 -10.68 -0.96
CA MET A 117 -4.22 -10.82 -1.33
C MET A 117 -3.47 -9.52 -1.04
N LEU A 118 -2.25 -9.65 -0.52
CA LEU A 118 -1.34 -8.52 -0.30
C LEU A 118 -0.32 -8.43 -1.45
N VAL A 119 -0.23 -7.26 -2.09
CA VAL A 119 0.87 -6.90 -2.98
C VAL A 119 1.96 -6.25 -2.13
N ALA A 120 3.18 -6.78 -2.18
CA ALA A 120 4.31 -6.31 -1.39
C ALA A 120 5.45 -5.82 -2.29
N VAL A 121 5.67 -4.51 -2.34
CA VAL A 121 6.82 -3.91 -3.07
C VAL A 121 8.01 -3.84 -2.14
N TRP A 122 8.77 -4.93 -2.06
CA TRP A 122 9.72 -5.19 -0.99
C TRP A 122 10.94 -5.96 -1.47
N ASP A 123 12.13 -5.49 -1.08
CA ASP A 123 13.43 -6.08 -1.39
C ASP A 123 13.75 -7.42 -0.71
N GLY A 124 12.87 -7.90 0.17
CA GLY A 124 13.07 -9.12 0.94
C GLY A 124 13.96 -8.94 2.17
N LEU A 125 14.43 -7.72 2.44
CA LEU A 125 15.30 -7.43 3.59
C LEU A 125 14.49 -7.15 4.87
N PRO A 126 15.02 -7.48 6.06
CA PRO A 126 14.36 -7.18 7.33
C PRO A 126 14.02 -5.69 7.47
N ALA A 127 12.98 -5.38 8.25
CA ALA A 127 12.64 -4.00 8.53
C ALA A 127 13.77 -3.30 9.31
N GLN A 128 14.05 -2.04 8.98
CA GLN A 128 15.04 -1.20 9.68
C GLN A 128 14.50 -0.61 11.00
N GLY A 129 13.21 -0.80 11.28
CA GLY A 129 12.44 -0.33 12.44
C GLY A 129 11.03 -0.95 12.41
N LYS A 130 10.18 -0.70 13.41
CA LYS A 130 8.84 -1.30 13.45
C LYS A 130 7.88 -0.60 12.48
N GLY A 131 6.91 -1.36 11.97
CA GLY A 131 5.91 -0.85 11.02
C GLY A 131 6.44 -0.72 9.60
N GLY A 132 7.57 -1.33 9.29
CA GLY A 132 8.10 -1.42 7.94
C GLY A 132 7.37 -2.48 7.10
N THR A 133 7.65 -2.49 5.80
CA THR A 133 7.06 -3.44 4.84
C THR A 133 7.28 -4.90 5.25
N ALA A 134 8.45 -5.25 5.80
CA ALA A 134 8.73 -6.62 6.23
C ALA A 134 7.80 -7.09 7.36
N ASP A 135 7.48 -6.24 8.34
CA ASP A 135 6.56 -6.60 9.44
C ASP A 135 5.13 -6.86 8.93
N VAL A 136 4.70 -6.10 7.91
CA VAL A 136 3.39 -6.29 7.28
C VAL A 136 3.35 -7.58 6.47
N VAL A 137 4.43 -7.90 5.75
CA VAL A 137 4.55 -9.16 5.00
C VAL A 137 4.62 -10.36 5.95
N GLU A 138 5.34 -10.25 7.07
CA GLU A 138 5.38 -11.28 8.10
C GLU A 138 3.97 -11.53 8.66
N TYR A 139 3.27 -10.48 9.07
CA TYR A 139 1.89 -10.60 9.55
C TYR A 139 0.96 -11.24 8.52
N ALA A 140 1.05 -10.85 7.25
CA ALA A 140 0.26 -11.46 6.18
C ALA A 140 0.50 -12.97 6.07
N ARG A 141 1.75 -13.41 6.19
CA ARG A 141 2.09 -14.84 6.21
C ARG A 141 1.55 -15.54 7.45
N GLU A 142 1.64 -14.92 8.63
CA GLU A 142 1.10 -15.46 9.89
C GLU A 142 -0.40 -15.72 9.81
N VAL A 143 -1.16 -14.80 9.21
CA VAL A 143 -2.62 -14.95 9.05
C VAL A 143 -3.03 -15.70 7.77
N GLY A 144 -2.07 -16.27 7.03
CA GLY A 144 -2.32 -17.10 5.86
C GLY A 144 -2.80 -16.35 4.62
N LYS A 145 -2.54 -15.03 4.53
CA LYS A 145 -2.87 -14.23 3.35
C LYS A 145 -1.82 -14.44 2.24
N PRO A 146 -2.24 -14.73 0.99
CA PRO A 146 -1.33 -14.75 -0.15
C PRO A 146 -0.59 -13.41 -0.30
N VAL A 147 0.72 -13.49 -0.54
CA VAL A 147 1.58 -12.32 -0.76
C VAL A 147 2.21 -12.39 -2.14
N GLU A 148 1.92 -11.39 -2.97
CA GLU A 148 2.55 -11.16 -4.26
C GLU A 148 3.75 -10.23 -4.09
N LEU A 149 4.95 -10.78 -4.17
CA LEU A 149 6.20 -10.02 -4.00
C LEU A 149 6.59 -9.34 -5.32
N VAL A 150 6.68 -8.01 -5.29
CA VAL A 150 7.05 -7.17 -6.43
C VAL A 150 8.42 -6.57 -6.18
N TRP A 151 9.47 -7.30 -6.57
CA TRP A 151 10.84 -6.83 -6.57
C TRP A 151 11.67 -7.62 -7.58
N PRO A 152 12.42 -6.98 -8.49
CA PRO A 152 13.23 -7.71 -9.46
C PRO A 152 14.34 -8.52 -8.77
N ALA A 153 14.54 -9.76 -9.22
CA ALA A 153 15.56 -10.62 -8.65
C ALA A 153 16.97 -10.02 -8.82
N GLY A 154 17.74 -10.00 -7.73
CA GLY A 154 19.14 -9.54 -7.75
C GLY A 154 19.35 -8.03 -7.65
N LEU A 155 18.29 -7.21 -7.54
CA LEU A 155 18.43 -5.78 -7.27
C LEU A 155 18.54 -5.49 -5.77
N SER A 156 19.52 -4.66 -5.41
CA SER A 156 19.57 -4.02 -4.09
C SER A 156 18.74 -2.74 -4.08
N ARG A 157 18.19 -2.39 -2.91
CA ARG A 157 17.47 -1.14 -2.66
C ARG A 157 18.37 0.10 -2.78
#